data_AF-A0A2P2I7B2-F1
#
_entry.id   AF-A0A2P2I7B2-F1
#
_cell.length_a   1.000
_cell.length_b   1.000
_cell.length_c   1.000
_cell.angle_alpha   90.00
_cell.angle_beta   90.00
_cell.angle_gamma   90.00
#
_symmetry.space_group_name_H-M   'P 1'
#
loop_
_entity.id
_entity.type
_entity.pdbx_description
1 polymer ?
#
loop_
_entity_poly.entity_id
_entity_poly.type
_entity_poly.pdbx_seq_one_letter_code
_entity_poly.pdbx_strand_id
1 'polypeptide(L)'
;MSLFDQDIIAFGSRHVPASYLQQAVQASQHHKSQLSILLQQGKLPTEGWSDTLIEQLLTQLAQLDSNNFPHNVGVGEREARIYSGLVRRRHYGFGHGIGRSGDLCASQPKAAGSSLLYQLTCSLTLDVIRNAGIPSAASAVVVPCATGATLLLCLAALAPSRPNSRQV
;
A
#
# COMPACT_ATOMS: atom_id res chain seq x y z
N MET A 1 -6.15 -21.01 -4.06
CA MET A 1 -6.42 -20.97 -2.60
C MET A 1 -5.10 -20.96 -1.88
N SER A 2 -4.92 -20.15 -0.85
CA SER A 2 -3.68 -20.21 -0.06
C SER A 2 -3.63 -21.54 0.71
N LEU A 3 -2.43 -22.03 1.03
CA LEU A 3 -2.24 -23.23 1.86
C LEU A 3 -3.02 -23.13 3.19
N PHE A 4 -3.01 -21.94 3.80
CA PHE A 4 -3.75 -21.66 5.03
C PHE A 4 -5.27 -21.84 4.91
N ASP A 5 -5.86 -21.49 3.76
CA ASP A 5 -7.29 -21.71 3.52
C ASP A 5 -7.64 -23.20 3.43
N GLN A 6 -6.72 -24.00 2.88
CA GLN A 6 -6.90 -25.45 2.79
C GLN A 6 -6.87 -26.10 4.18
N ASP A 7 -5.95 -25.66 5.04
CA ASP A 7 -5.83 -26.17 6.40
C ASP A 7 -7.05 -25.83 7.26
N ILE A 8 -7.58 -24.61 7.16
CA ILE A 8 -8.81 -24.21 7.86
C ILE A 8 -10.00 -25.08 7.44
N ILE A 9 -10.15 -25.34 6.15
CA ILE A 9 -11.26 -26.17 5.64
C ILE A 9 -11.06 -27.63 6.08
N ALA A 10 -9.84 -28.16 5.97
CA ALA A 10 -9.51 -29.51 6.37
C ALA A 10 -9.80 -29.74 7.86
N PHE A 11 -9.40 -28.82 8.73
CA PHE A 11 -9.71 -28.86 10.15
C PHE A 11 -11.22 -28.69 10.40
N GLY A 12 -11.84 -27.67 9.79
CA GLY A 12 -13.25 -27.35 9.96
C GLY A 12 -14.17 -28.50 9.55
N SER A 13 -13.80 -29.27 8.52
CA SER A 13 -14.59 -30.42 8.04
C SER A 13 -14.83 -31.51 9.09
N ARG A 14 -13.98 -31.57 10.13
CA ARG A 14 -14.10 -32.52 11.25
C ARG A 14 -15.09 -32.04 12.33
N HIS A 15 -15.48 -30.78 12.30
CA HIS A 15 -16.20 -30.11 13.38
C HIS A 15 -17.47 -29.39 12.94
N VAL A 16 -17.61 -29.06 11.65
CA VAL A 16 -18.71 -28.25 11.11
C VAL A 16 -19.27 -28.90 9.85
N PRO A 17 -20.61 -28.88 9.63
CA PRO A 17 -21.21 -29.37 8.40
C PRO A 17 -20.60 -28.75 7.14
N ALA A 18 -20.44 -29.57 6.09
CA ALA A 18 -19.81 -29.16 4.85
C ALA A 18 -20.49 -27.96 4.17
N SER A 19 -21.82 -27.84 4.25
CA SER A 19 -22.58 -26.72 3.68
C SER A 19 -22.21 -25.38 4.32
N TYR A 20 -21.96 -25.33 5.63
CA TYR A 20 -21.59 -24.11 6.34
C TYR A 20 -20.18 -23.67 5.98
N LEU A 21 -19.26 -24.64 5.85
CA LEU A 21 -17.90 -24.39 5.39
C LEU A 21 -17.88 -23.89 3.95
N GLN A 22 -18.68 -24.47 3.06
CA GLN A 22 -18.80 -24.00 1.67
C GLN A 22 -19.25 -22.55 1.58
N GLN A 23 -20.27 -22.17 2.37
CA GLN A 23 -20.73 -20.79 2.44
C GLN A 23 -19.62 -19.84 2.93
N ALA A 24 -18.88 -20.21 3.97
CA ALA A 24 -17.77 -19.41 4.47
C ALA A 24 -16.63 -19.26 3.44
N VAL A 25 -16.32 -20.33 2.69
CA VAL A 25 -15.31 -20.31 1.62
C VAL A 25 -15.73 -19.39 0.49
N GLN A 26 -16.98 -19.45 0.06
CA GLN A 26 -17.52 -18.56 -0.98
C GLN A 26 -17.40 -17.09 -0.57
N ALA A 27 -17.74 -16.74 0.67
CA ALA A 27 -17.57 -15.39 1.20
C ALA A 27 -16.10 -14.95 1.22
N SER A 28 -15.17 -15.82 1.65
CA SER A 28 -13.73 -15.54 1.63
C SER A 28 -13.18 -15.32 0.20
N GLN A 29 -13.66 -16.11 -0.76
CA GLN A 29 -13.27 -15.98 -2.16
C GLN A 29 -13.71 -14.64 -2.76
N HIS A 30 -14.89 -14.15 -2.38
CA HIS A 30 -15.37 -12.83 -2.81
C HIS A 30 -14.41 -11.71 -2.40
N HIS A 31 -14.02 -11.65 -1.12
CA HIS A 31 -13.05 -10.66 -0.63
C HIS A 31 -11.71 -10.75 -1.38
N LYS A 32 -11.18 -11.97 -1.57
CA LYS A 32 -9.93 -12.18 -2.31
C LYS A 32 -10.03 -11.74 -3.77
N SER A 33 -11.18 -11.93 -4.40
CA SER A 33 -11.43 -11.46 -5.77
C SER A 33 -11.34 -9.94 -5.84
N GLN A 34 -11.97 -9.21 -4.90
CA GLN A 34 -11.90 -7.76 -4.85
C GLN A 34 -10.47 -7.24 -4.67
N LEU A 35 -9.71 -7.84 -3.73
CA LEU A 35 -8.29 -7.51 -3.54
C LEU A 35 -7.48 -7.76 -4.82
N SER A 36 -7.71 -8.90 -5.46
CA SER A 36 -7.01 -9.28 -6.70
C SER A 36 -7.30 -8.30 -7.84
N ILE A 37 -8.56 -7.87 -7.99
CA ILE A 37 -8.96 -6.89 -9.01
C ILE A 37 -8.24 -5.56 -8.77
N LEU A 38 -8.24 -5.06 -7.53
CA LEU A 38 -7.55 -3.81 -7.18
C LEU A 38 -6.06 -3.88 -7.52
N LEU A 39 -5.38 -4.95 -7.10
CA LEU A 39 -3.93 -5.09 -7.30
C LEU A 39 -3.55 -5.32 -8.77
N GLN A 40 -4.42 -5.95 -9.57
CA GLN A 40 -4.18 -6.15 -11.00
C GLN A 40 -4.44 -4.89 -11.82
N GLN A 41 -5.49 -4.14 -11.46
CA GLN A 41 -5.93 -3.00 -12.27
C GLN A 41 -5.33 -1.67 -11.82
N GLY A 42 -5.03 -1.52 -10.51
CA GLY A 42 -4.58 -0.26 -9.93
C GLY A 42 -5.64 0.85 -9.97
N LYS A 43 -6.93 0.50 -10.07
CA LYS A 43 -8.05 1.44 -10.21
C LYS A 43 -8.99 1.41 -9.02
N LEU A 44 -9.71 2.50 -8.80
CA LEU A 44 -10.67 2.55 -7.71
C LEU A 44 -11.76 1.49 -7.91
N PRO A 45 -12.18 0.80 -6.83
CA PRO A 45 -13.37 -0.03 -6.91
C PRO A 45 -14.60 0.86 -7.16
N THR A 46 -15.53 0.36 -7.96
CA THR A 46 -16.80 1.07 -8.23
C THR A 46 -17.58 1.34 -6.95
N GLU A 47 -17.57 0.37 -6.05
CA GLU A 47 -18.21 0.45 -4.73
C GLU A 47 -17.15 0.53 -3.63
N GLY A 48 -17.41 1.38 -2.64
CA GLY A 48 -16.54 1.52 -1.47
C GLY A 48 -16.36 0.20 -0.73
N TRP A 49 -15.14 -0.07 -0.31
CA TRP A 49 -14.84 -1.26 0.50
C TRP A 49 -15.26 -1.07 1.95
N SER A 50 -15.55 -2.17 2.62
CA SER A 50 -15.70 -2.18 4.08
C SER A 50 -14.36 -1.94 4.76
N ASP A 51 -14.38 -1.35 5.96
CA ASP A 51 -13.18 -1.12 6.77
C ASP A 51 -12.39 -2.42 6.98
N THR A 52 -13.08 -3.54 7.22
CA THR A 52 -12.45 -4.86 7.37
C THR A 52 -11.60 -5.24 6.15
N LEU A 53 -12.09 -4.99 4.93
CA LEU A 53 -11.36 -5.34 3.71
C LEU A 53 -10.16 -4.42 3.49
N ILE A 54 -10.31 -3.13 3.82
CA ILE A 54 -9.22 -2.14 3.79
C ILE A 54 -8.13 -2.55 4.78
N GLU A 55 -8.49 -2.85 6.03
CA GLU A 55 -7.56 -3.27 7.07
C GLU A 55 -6.86 -4.60 6.73
N GLN A 56 -7.56 -5.54 6.09
CA GLN A 56 -6.96 -6.78 5.59
C GLN A 56 -5.86 -6.52 4.56
N LEU A 57 -6.12 -5.65 3.58
CA LEU A 57 -5.11 -5.26 2.59
C LEU A 57 -3.91 -4.58 3.28
N LEU A 58 -4.16 -3.61 4.16
CA LEU A 58 -3.10 -2.89 4.88
C LEU A 58 -2.25 -3.85 5.72
N THR A 59 -2.88 -4.79 6.41
CA THR A 59 -2.18 -5.80 7.22
C THR A 59 -1.34 -6.73 6.36
N GLN A 60 -1.86 -7.19 5.22
CA GLN A 60 -1.12 -8.03 4.27
C GLN A 60 0.10 -7.30 3.70
N LEU A 61 -0.06 -6.04 3.31
CA LEU A 61 1.05 -5.22 2.80
C LEU A 61 2.08 -4.95 3.89
N ALA A 62 1.67 -4.62 5.12
CA ALA A 62 2.59 -4.37 6.22
C ALA A 62 3.49 -5.56 6.55
N GLN A 63 2.97 -6.79 6.40
CA GLN A 63 3.75 -8.02 6.60
C GLN A 63 4.90 -8.20 5.59
N LEU A 64 4.93 -7.43 4.49
CA LEU A 64 6.00 -7.46 3.49
C LEU A 64 7.18 -6.52 3.82
N ASP A 65 7.06 -5.71 4.88
CA ASP A 65 8.16 -4.85 5.34
C ASP A 65 9.05 -5.58 6.35
N SER A 66 10.37 -5.40 6.20
CA SER A 66 11.36 -6.17 6.97
C SER A 66 11.28 -5.96 8.49
N ASN A 67 10.82 -4.80 8.96
CA ASN A 67 10.59 -4.52 10.38
C ASN A 67 9.44 -5.35 11.00
N ASN A 68 8.67 -6.06 10.18
CA ASN A 68 7.56 -6.90 10.61
C ASN A 68 7.85 -8.40 10.47
N PHE A 69 9.03 -8.78 9.96
CA PHE A 69 9.42 -10.19 9.86
C PHE A 69 9.79 -10.75 11.26
N PRO A 70 9.31 -11.95 11.63
CA PRO A 70 9.49 -12.50 12.98
C PRO A 70 10.96 -12.80 13.35
N HIS A 71 11.81 -13.06 12.36
CA HIS A 71 13.22 -13.42 12.55
C HIS A 71 14.20 -12.39 11.95
N ASN A 72 13.77 -11.14 11.78
CA ASN A 72 14.68 -10.09 11.31
C ASN A 72 15.60 -9.61 12.44
N VAL A 73 16.91 -9.70 12.22
CA VAL A 73 17.93 -9.12 13.10
C VAL A 73 18.48 -7.86 12.44
N GLY A 74 17.86 -6.72 12.74
CA GLY A 74 18.28 -5.43 12.20
C GLY A 74 19.46 -4.84 12.97
N VAL A 75 20.63 -4.78 12.34
CA VAL A 75 21.86 -4.17 12.90
C VAL A 75 22.17 -2.77 12.36
N GLY A 76 21.34 -2.26 11.44
CA GLY A 76 21.50 -0.92 10.87
C GLY A 76 21.03 0.21 11.78
N GLU A 77 21.32 1.44 11.36
CA GLU A 77 20.90 2.67 12.01
C GLU A 77 19.41 2.97 11.79
N ARG A 78 18.84 2.51 10.66
CA ARG A 78 17.44 2.73 10.29
C ARG A 78 16.71 1.40 10.03
N GLU A 79 16.33 0.76 11.11
CA GLU A 79 15.63 -0.55 11.13
C GLU A 79 14.12 -0.44 11.44
N ALA A 80 13.56 0.79 11.43
CA ALA A 80 12.15 1.05 11.70
C ALA A 80 11.62 0.38 12.99
N ARG A 81 12.45 0.40 14.05
CA ARG A 81 12.08 -0.10 15.38
C ARG A 81 11.02 0.82 15.99
N ILE A 82 9.85 0.27 16.33
CA ILE A 82 8.73 1.02 16.91
C ILE A 82 8.58 0.64 18.38
N TYR A 83 8.80 1.60 19.28
CA TYR A 83 8.71 1.37 20.73
C TYR A 83 7.27 1.19 21.23
N SER A 84 6.37 2.09 20.84
CA SER A 84 4.99 2.10 21.35
C SER A 84 4.05 1.25 20.48
N GLY A 85 3.34 0.31 21.12
CA GLY A 85 2.28 -0.45 20.47
C GLY A 85 1.15 0.42 19.93
N LEU A 86 0.87 1.58 20.53
CA LEU A 86 -0.14 2.53 20.04
C LEU A 86 0.29 3.14 18.70
N VAL A 87 1.56 3.56 18.59
CA VAL A 87 2.13 4.09 17.35
C VAL A 87 2.13 3.01 16.26
N ARG A 88 2.54 1.78 16.60
CA ARG A 88 2.52 0.65 15.66
C ARG A 88 1.13 0.41 15.10
N ARG A 89 0.10 0.33 15.94
CA ARG A 89 -1.29 0.08 15.52
C ARG A 89 -1.86 1.20 14.66
N ARG A 90 -1.68 2.46 15.07
CA ARG A 90 -2.08 3.65 14.31
C ARG A 90 -1.52 3.66 12.89
N HIS A 91 -0.32 3.14 12.69
CA HIS A 91 0.38 3.11 11.41
C HIS A 91 0.35 1.73 10.73
N TYR A 92 -0.51 0.80 11.19
CA TYR A 92 -0.62 -0.57 10.67
C TYR A 92 0.71 -1.34 10.61
N GLY A 93 1.74 -0.93 11.35
CA GLY A 93 3.08 -1.52 11.31
C GLY A 93 4.01 -1.00 10.20
N PHE A 94 3.57 -0.06 9.35
CA PHE A 94 4.43 0.59 8.36
C PHE A 94 5.39 1.58 9.05
N GLY A 95 6.67 1.19 9.17
CA GLY A 95 7.67 1.97 9.91
C GLY A 95 8.78 2.60 9.06
N HIS A 96 9.01 2.12 7.83
CA HIS A 96 10.13 2.56 7.01
C HIS A 96 9.90 3.87 6.25
N GLY A 97 8.64 4.21 5.98
CA GLY A 97 8.24 5.31 5.10
C GLY A 97 8.25 4.90 3.63
N ILE A 98 8.28 5.90 2.74
CA ILE A 98 8.23 5.72 1.28
C ILE A 98 9.53 6.16 0.62
N GLY A 99 9.84 5.58 -0.54
CA GLY A 99 10.98 5.97 -1.38
C GLY A 99 12.36 5.61 -0.81
N ARG A 100 13.36 6.22 -1.43
CA ARG A 100 14.78 6.16 -1.07
C ARG A 100 15.37 7.57 -1.04
N SER A 101 16.61 7.70 -0.58
CA SER A 101 17.34 8.97 -0.59
C SER A 101 17.40 9.53 -2.02
N GLY A 102 16.70 10.65 -2.24
CA GLY A 102 16.66 11.35 -3.52
C GLY A 102 15.59 10.90 -4.51
N ASP A 103 14.83 9.83 -4.23
CA ASP A 103 13.76 9.36 -5.13
C ASP A 103 12.57 8.82 -4.33
N LEU A 104 11.44 9.52 -4.43
CA LEU A 104 10.21 9.17 -3.72
C LEU A 104 9.52 7.93 -4.31
N CYS A 105 9.69 7.68 -5.61
CA CYS A 105 9.04 6.60 -6.35
C CYS A 105 9.89 5.33 -6.40
N ALA A 106 11.16 5.40 -5.99
CA ALA A 106 12.03 4.24 -5.89
C ALA A 106 11.51 3.21 -4.88
N SER A 107 11.58 1.93 -5.26
CA SER A 107 11.27 0.84 -4.34
C SER A 107 12.30 0.77 -3.21
N GLN A 108 11.82 0.65 -1.98
CA GLN A 108 12.64 0.51 -0.78
C GLN A 108 12.90 -0.98 -0.50
N PRO A 109 14.15 -1.49 -0.60
CA PRO A 109 14.43 -2.92 -0.41
C PRO A 109 14.05 -3.46 0.97
N LYS A 110 14.07 -2.61 2.02
CA LYS A 110 13.65 -3.00 3.38
C LYS A 110 12.13 -2.90 3.60
N ALA A 111 11.39 -2.33 2.65
CA ALA A 111 9.98 -1.97 2.80
C ALA A 111 9.20 -2.21 1.51
N ALA A 112 9.15 -3.48 1.08
CA ALA A 112 8.43 -3.87 -0.13
C ALA A 112 6.93 -3.57 -0.02
N GLY A 113 6.33 -3.79 1.15
CA GLY A 113 4.95 -3.48 1.45
C GLY A 113 4.64 -1.99 1.36
N SER A 114 5.44 -1.16 2.03
CA SER A 114 5.32 0.30 1.95
C SER A 114 5.49 0.81 0.50
N SER A 115 6.41 0.21 -0.27
CA SER A 115 6.64 0.56 -1.67
C SER A 115 5.43 0.22 -2.55
N LEU A 116 4.85 -0.97 -2.38
CA LEU A 116 3.64 -1.40 -3.09
C LEU A 116 2.44 -0.53 -2.73
N LEU A 117 2.24 -0.25 -1.44
CA LEU A 117 1.17 0.63 -0.97
C LEU A 117 1.27 2.02 -1.61
N TYR A 118 2.47 2.57 -1.66
CA TYR A 118 2.72 3.88 -2.26
C TYR A 118 2.44 3.90 -3.77
N GLN A 119 2.92 2.90 -4.51
CA GLN A 119 2.67 2.76 -5.94
C GLN A 119 1.18 2.59 -6.25
N LEU A 120 0.49 1.76 -5.46
CA LEU A 120 -0.96 1.59 -5.57
C LEU A 120 -1.68 2.92 -5.32
N THR A 121 -1.28 3.67 -4.28
CA THR A 121 -1.88 4.97 -3.96
C THR A 121 -1.68 5.98 -5.10
N CYS A 122 -0.50 6.01 -5.72
CA CYS A 122 -0.25 6.85 -6.89
C CYS A 122 -1.12 6.43 -8.09
N SER A 123 -1.28 5.12 -8.32
CA SER A 123 -2.13 4.57 -9.37
C SER A 123 -3.61 4.94 -9.18
N LEU A 124 -4.13 4.77 -7.96
CA LEU A 124 -5.49 5.17 -7.60
C LEU A 124 -5.69 6.68 -7.73
N THR A 125 -4.71 7.48 -7.31
CA THR A 125 -4.77 8.95 -7.45
C THR A 125 -4.84 9.36 -8.92
N LEU A 126 -4.08 8.70 -9.79
CA LEU A 126 -4.14 8.93 -11.24
C LEU A 126 -5.52 8.57 -11.81
N ASP A 127 -6.11 7.47 -11.34
CA ASP A 127 -7.46 7.07 -11.73
C ASP A 127 -8.51 8.10 -11.28
N VAL A 128 -8.41 8.64 -10.05
CA VAL A 128 -9.25 9.78 -9.59
C VAL A 128 -9.11 10.97 -10.54
N ILE A 129 -7.89 11.39 -10.86
CA ILE A 129 -7.65 12.57 -11.70
C ILE A 129 -8.27 12.40 -13.10
N ARG A 130 -8.14 11.21 -13.68
CA ARG A 130 -8.74 10.89 -14.98
C ARG A 130 -10.25 10.92 -14.93
N ASN A 131 -10.83 10.30 -13.90
CA ASN A 131 -12.29 10.27 -13.69
C ASN A 131 -12.86 11.66 -13.31
N ALA A 132 -12.05 12.54 -12.73
CA ALA A 132 -12.42 13.92 -12.41
C ALA A 132 -12.40 14.87 -13.63
N GLY A 133 -12.09 14.38 -14.83
CA GLY A 133 -12.18 15.14 -16.07
C GLY A 133 -10.85 15.44 -16.76
N ILE A 134 -9.74 14.84 -16.32
CA ILE A 134 -8.42 14.98 -16.98
C ILE A 134 -7.97 13.60 -17.53
N PRO A 135 -8.65 13.06 -18.56
CA PRO A 135 -8.38 11.70 -19.05
C PRO A 135 -6.98 11.53 -19.64
N SER A 136 -6.36 12.63 -20.10
CA SER A 136 -5.00 12.65 -20.65
C SER A 136 -3.89 12.69 -19.59
N ALA A 137 -4.22 12.73 -18.30
CA ALA A 137 -3.21 12.70 -17.24
C ALA A 137 -2.32 11.46 -17.38
N ALA A 138 -1.01 11.67 -17.53
CA ALA A 138 -0.05 10.60 -17.80
C ALA A 138 0.43 9.89 -16.52
N SER A 139 0.63 10.65 -15.45
CA SER A 139 1.16 10.17 -14.17
C SER A 139 0.66 11.01 -13.01
N ALA A 140 0.60 10.41 -11.82
CA ALA A 140 0.35 11.10 -10.56
C ALA A 140 1.35 10.63 -9.50
N VAL A 141 1.76 11.53 -8.61
CA VAL A 141 2.68 11.24 -7.51
C VAL A 141 2.09 11.88 -6.25
N VAL A 142 2.03 11.11 -5.16
CA VAL A 142 1.57 11.60 -3.86
C VAL A 142 2.76 12.06 -3.04
N VAL A 143 2.82 13.33 -2.69
CA VAL A 143 3.94 13.89 -1.93
C VAL A 143 3.49 14.14 -0.49
N PRO A 144 4.23 13.68 0.55
CA PRO A 144 3.85 13.82 1.96
C PRO A 144 4.14 15.23 2.50
N CYS A 145 3.70 16.26 1.78
CA CYS A 145 3.78 17.65 2.20
C CYS A 145 2.56 18.43 1.68
N ALA A 146 2.36 19.62 2.24
CA ALA A 146 1.28 20.50 1.80
C ALA A 146 1.53 21.03 0.38
N THR A 147 0.46 21.45 -0.30
CA THR A 147 0.50 21.94 -1.69
C THR A 147 1.58 22.99 -1.95
N GLY A 148 1.82 23.94 -1.02
CA GLY A 148 2.87 24.95 -1.17
C GLY A 148 4.28 24.35 -1.25
N ALA A 149 4.59 23.36 -0.40
CA ALA A 149 5.87 22.65 -0.44
C ALA A 149 6.00 21.76 -1.69
N THR A 150 4.89 21.18 -2.15
CA THR A 150 4.85 20.42 -3.42
C THR A 150 5.10 21.32 -4.62
N LEU A 151 4.53 22.53 -4.65
CA LEU A 151 4.82 23.53 -5.69
C LEU A 151 6.29 23.91 -5.69
N LEU A 152 6.89 24.14 -4.50
CA LEU A 152 8.32 24.40 -4.39
C LEU A 152 9.15 23.23 -4.94
N LEU A 153 8.78 21.98 -4.66
CA LEU A 153 9.42 20.80 -5.22
C LEU A 153 9.34 20.79 -6.76
N CYS A 154 8.18 21.10 -7.34
CA CYS A 154 8.01 21.21 -8.79
C CYS A 154 8.89 22.33 -9.38
N LEU A 155 8.94 23.50 -8.75
CA LEU A 155 9.78 24.61 -9.19
C LEU A 155 11.28 24.27 -9.09
N ALA A 156 11.70 23.62 -8.01
CA ALA A 156 13.07 23.16 -7.83
C ALA A 156 13.47 22.12 -8.89
N ALA A 157 12.56 21.21 -9.26
CA ALA A 157 12.79 20.24 -10.34
C ALA A 157 12.89 20.90 -11.73
N LEU A 158 12.20 22.03 -11.96
CA LEU A 158 12.25 22.79 -13.22
C LEU A 158 13.45 23.74 -13.31
N ALA A 159 14.03 24.15 -12.18
CA ALA A 159 15.10 25.16 -12.14
C ALA A 159 16.35 24.78 -12.99
N PRO A 160 16.86 23.53 -12.96
CA PRO A 160 17.98 23.13 -13.82
C PRO A 160 17.68 23.26 -15.32
N SER A 161 16.42 23.13 -15.73
CA SER A 161 15.97 23.30 -17.12
C SER A 161 15.91 24.78 -17.55
N ARG A 162 16.15 25.72 -16.62
CA ARG A 162 16.09 27.18 -16.86
C ARG A 162 17.30 27.90 -16.23
N PRO A 163 18.54 27.64 -16.67
CA PRO A 163 19.74 28.16 -16.02
C PRO A 163 19.85 29.70 -15.99
N ASN A 164 19.17 30.39 -16.92
CA ASN A 164 19.21 31.85 -17.05
C ASN A 164 18.03 32.58 -16.37
N SER A 165 17.16 31.89 -15.61
CA SER A 165 16.08 32.57 -14.89
C SER A 165 16.60 33.28 -13.65
N ARG A 166 16.17 34.54 -13.42
CA ARG A 166 16.41 35.23 -12.15
C ARG A 166 15.79 34.42 -11.01
N GLN A 167 16.62 34.00 -10.07
CA GLN A 167 16.17 33.54 -8.77
C GLN A 167 15.77 34.80 -7.98
N VAL A 168 14.53 34.84 -7.49
CA VAL A 168 14.01 35.92 -6.64
C VAL A 168 14.19 35.53 -5.19
#